data_AF-A0AA35X0Z2-F1
#
_entry.id   AF-A0AA35X0Z2-F1
#
_cell.length_a   1.000
_cell.length_b   1.000
_cell.length_c   1.000
_cell.angle_alpha   90.00
_cell.angle_beta   90.00
_cell.angle_gamma   90.00
#
_symmetry.space_group_name_H-M   'P 1'
#
loop_
_entity.id
_entity.type
_entity.pdbx_description
1 polymer ?
#
loop_
_entity_poly.entity_id
_entity_poly.type
_entity_poly.pdbx_seq_one_letter_code
_entity_poly.pdbx_strand_id
1 'polypeptide(L)'
;MQVLRGISFLLLVQIVVVTGQECSEEGVVRLADGVNVDGVGVYGRVEICINQQWGTVCDDGWDVAEARVACSQLGDFDFANPFTEYGGGSGRIHSFSCAGNENGLLNCSSDLDVDYCYHFKDVGVRCYYGSFIDLRYHNI
;
A
#
# COMPACT_ATOMS: atom_id res chain seq x y z
N MET A 1 -16.62 18.02 61.34
CA MET A 1 -17.36 18.53 60.16
C MET A 1 -16.37 18.57 59.01
N GLN A 2 -16.30 17.47 58.24
CA GLN A 2 -16.49 17.47 56.77
C GLN A 2 -15.26 18.02 56.00
N VAL A 3 -14.59 17.34 55.05
CA VAL A 3 -14.88 16.12 54.27
C VAL A 3 -13.56 15.48 53.78
N LEU A 4 -13.55 14.15 53.69
CA LEU A 4 -12.62 13.26 52.96
C LEU A 4 -12.56 13.65 51.45
N ARG A 5 -11.50 13.46 50.65
CA ARG A 5 -11.01 12.22 49.99
C ARG A 5 -9.85 12.69 49.09
N GLY A 6 -8.67 12.07 49.05
CA GLY A 6 -8.46 10.70 48.59
C GLY A 6 -8.53 10.63 47.06
N ILE A 7 -7.46 11.01 46.36
CA ILE A 7 -7.21 10.53 44.99
C ILE A 7 -5.75 10.08 44.93
N SER A 8 -5.64 8.76 44.86
CA SER A 8 -4.41 7.99 44.79
C SER A 8 -3.58 8.37 43.56
N PHE A 9 -2.27 8.59 43.74
CA PHE A 9 -1.28 8.54 42.67
C PHE A 9 -1.15 7.09 42.19
N LEU A 10 -2.18 6.58 41.53
CA LEU A 10 -2.02 5.42 40.66
C LEU A 10 -1.43 5.96 39.36
N LEU A 11 -0.15 5.66 39.12
CA LEU A 11 0.46 5.75 37.80
C LEU A 11 -0.47 5.02 36.84
N LEU A 12 -1.32 5.76 36.12
CA LEU A 12 -1.75 5.35 34.81
C LEU A 12 -0.47 5.47 33.99
N VAL A 13 0.34 4.40 33.98
CA VAL A 13 1.09 4.07 32.79
C VAL A 13 0.00 4.09 31.72
N GLN A 14 -0.02 5.14 30.90
CA GLN A 14 -0.67 5.01 29.62
C GLN A 14 0.10 3.87 28.98
N ILE A 15 -0.42 2.66 29.13
CA ILE A 15 -0.18 1.61 28.19
C ILE A 15 -0.77 2.22 26.92
N VAL A 16 0.04 3.00 26.22
CA VAL A 16 -0.04 3.03 24.78
C VAL A 16 0.20 1.57 24.46
N VAL A 17 -0.90 0.82 24.31
CA VAL A 17 -0.84 -0.39 23.54
C VAL A 17 -0.37 0.17 22.21
N VAL A 18 0.92 0.06 21.92
CA VAL A 18 1.38 0.18 20.54
C VAL A 18 0.83 -1.08 19.91
N THR A 19 -0.48 -1.10 19.64
CA THR A 19 -1.11 -2.12 18.82
C THR A 19 -0.33 -2.05 17.53
N GLY A 20 0.28 -3.17 17.14
CA GLY A 20 1.18 -3.21 16.01
C GLY A 20 0.48 -2.66 14.77
N GLN A 21 1.07 -1.61 14.18
CA GLN A 21 0.96 -1.29 12.76
C GLN A 21 -0.48 -1.26 12.18
N GLU A 22 -1.43 -0.69 12.91
CA GLU A 22 -2.73 -0.36 12.33
C GLU A 22 -2.56 0.85 11.39
N CYS A 23 -3.16 0.78 10.20
CA CYS A 23 -3.22 1.92 9.30
C CYS A 23 -4.40 2.82 9.66
N SER A 24 -4.19 4.13 9.53
CA SER A 24 -5.16 5.14 9.99
C SER A 24 -6.14 5.61 8.93
N GLU A 25 -5.86 5.35 7.64
CA GLU A 25 -6.61 5.89 6.51
C GLU A 25 -7.03 4.75 5.57
N GLU A 26 -8.32 4.69 5.22
CA GLU A 26 -8.87 3.62 4.36
C GLU A 26 -8.40 3.81 2.91
N GLY A 27 -7.96 2.72 2.28
CA GLY A 27 -7.57 2.69 0.87
C GLY A 27 -6.20 3.27 0.56
N VAL A 28 -5.44 3.72 1.56
CA VAL A 28 -4.07 4.18 1.34
C VAL A 28 -3.16 3.02 0.96
N VAL A 29 -2.29 3.28 -0.02
CA VAL A 29 -1.33 2.32 -0.54
C VAL A 29 0.06 2.64 0.00
N ARG A 30 0.83 1.61 0.34
CA ARG A 30 2.26 1.73 0.62
C ARG A 30 3.05 0.69 -0.17
N LEU A 31 4.36 0.94 -0.29
CA LEU A 31 5.30 -0.04 -0.81
C LEU A 31 6.08 -0.67 0.34
N ALA A 32 5.92 -1.99 0.51
CA ALA A 32 6.70 -2.76 1.47
C ALA A 32 7.93 -3.38 0.81
N ASP A 33 9.01 -3.52 1.58
CA ASP A 33 10.33 -3.98 1.13
C ASP A 33 10.86 -3.24 -0.12
N GLY A 34 10.38 -2.01 -0.29
CA GLY A 34 10.61 -1.20 -1.47
C GLY A 34 11.87 -0.35 -1.41
N VAL A 35 12.28 0.15 -2.57
CA VAL A 35 13.37 1.12 -2.70
C VAL A 35 12.84 2.38 -3.37
N ASN A 36 13.21 3.52 -2.80
CA ASN A 36 13.04 4.83 -3.41
C ASN A 36 14.39 5.30 -3.93
N VAL A 37 14.46 5.64 -5.21
CA VAL A 37 15.65 6.20 -5.85
C VAL A 37 15.32 7.64 -6.25
N ASP A 38 15.96 8.59 -5.57
CA ASP A 38 15.73 10.03 -5.75
C ASP A 38 15.87 10.43 -7.22
N GLY A 39 14.85 11.15 -7.73
CA GLY A 39 14.79 11.61 -9.12
C GLY A 39 14.57 10.50 -10.17
N VAL A 40 14.40 9.25 -9.74
CA VAL A 40 14.18 8.10 -10.64
C VAL A 40 12.78 7.51 -10.43
N GLY A 41 12.45 7.11 -9.21
CA GLY A 41 11.19 6.42 -8.95
C GLY A 41 11.21 5.53 -7.70
N VAL A 42 10.11 4.80 -7.51
CA VAL A 42 9.91 3.90 -6.37
C VAL A 42 9.49 2.52 -6.85
N TYR A 43 9.85 1.49 -6.09
CA TYR A 43 9.35 0.14 -6.35
C TYR A 43 9.25 -0.68 -5.06
N GLY A 44 8.34 -1.64 -5.03
CA GLY A 44 8.15 -2.54 -3.89
C GLY A 44 6.85 -3.34 -3.99
N ARG A 45 6.57 -4.17 -2.98
CA ARG A 45 5.30 -4.90 -2.84
C ARG A 45 4.18 -3.92 -2.54
N VAL A 46 3.03 -4.09 -3.18
CA VAL A 46 1.85 -3.26 -2.93
C VAL A 46 1.10 -3.79 -1.72
N GLU A 47 0.95 -2.93 -0.72
CA GLU A 47 0.08 -3.16 0.43
C GLU A 47 -0.95 -2.04 0.53
N ILE A 48 -2.20 -2.40 0.89
CA ILE A 48 -3.31 -1.47 1.00
C ILE A 48 -3.94 -1.56 2.38
N CYS A 49 -4.36 -0.41 2.92
CA CYS A 49 -5.10 -0.35 4.18
C CYS A 49 -6.59 -0.57 3.95
N ILE A 50 -7.16 -1.62 4.53
CA ILE A 50 -8.60 -1.88 4.49
C ILE A 50 -9.07 -2.31 5.88
N ASN A 51 -10.10 -1.64 6.40
CA ASN A 51 -10.60 -1.84 7.77
C ASN A 51 -9.49 -1.72 8.83
N GLN A 52 -8.65 -0.70 8.72
CA GLN A 52 -7.51 -0.42 9.64
C GLN A 52 -6.42 -1.51 9.66
N GLN A 53 -6.42 -2.42 8.70
CA GLN A 53 -5.42 -3.48 8.58
C GLN A 53 -4.70 -3.38 7.23
N TRP A 54 -3.39 -3.56 7.27
CA TRP A 54 -2.61 -3.74 6.05
C TRP A 54 -2.87 -5.14 5.47
N GLY A 55 -3.18 -5.17 4.19
CA GLY A 55 -3.26 -6.38 3.37
C GLY A 55 -2.42 -6.24 2.11
N THR A 56 -2.27 -7.35 1.40
CA THR A 56 -1.52 -7.41 0.13
C THR A 56 -2.49 -7.49 -1.05
N VAL A 57 -1.96 -7.38 -2.26
CA VAL A 57 -2.74 -7.46 -3.50
C VAL A 57 -2.29 -8.66 -4.32
N CYS A 58 -3.25 -9.42 -4.86
CA CYS A 58 -3.01 -10.59 -5.69
C CYS A 58 -2.67 -10.21 -7.13
N ASP A 59 -2.03 -11.13 -7.86
CA ASP A 59 -1.68 -10.96 -9.28
C ASP A 59 -2.84 -11.19 -10.25
N ASP A 60 -3.94 -11.78 -9.77
CA ASP A 60 -5.16 -11.97 -10.54
C ASP A 60 -5.77 -10.60 -10.88
N GLY A 61 -5.66 -10.22 -12.16
CA GLY A 61 -6.08 -8.92 -12.67
C GLY A 61 -5.08 -7.79 -12.48
N TRP A 62 -3.86 -8.05 -11.98
CA TRP A 62 -2.85 -7.02 -11.77
C TRP A 62 -2.06 -6.71 -13.05
N ASP A 63 -2.50 -5.68 -13.77
CA ASP A 63 -1.85 -5.21 -14.99
C ASP A 63 -1.44 -3.73 -14.92
N VAL A 64 -1.19 -3.12 -16.08
CA VAL A 64 -0.76 -1.72 -16.18
C VAL A 64 -1.84 -0.75 -15.67
N ALA A 65 -3.12 -1.10 -15.77
CA ALA A 65 -4.23 -0.29 -15.28
C ALA A 65 -4.19 -0.17 -13.75
N GLU A 66 -4.09 -1.29 -13.03
CA GLU A 66 -3.97 -1.32 -11.57
C GLU A 66 -2.67 -0.66 -11.12
N ALA A 67 -1.57 -0.95 -11.80
CA ALA A 67 -0.27 -0.35 -11.51
C ALA A 67 -0.32 1.19 -11.65
N ARG A 68 -1.04 1.71 -12.64
CA ARG A 68 -1.20 3.15 -12.84
C ARG A 68 -1.98 3.80 -11.71
N VAL A 69 -3.06 3.17 -11.26
CA VAL A 69 -3.85 3.64 -10.10
C VAL A 69 -3.03 3.56 -8.82
N ALA A 70 -2.27 2.49 -8.60
CA ALA A 70 -1.40 2.38 -7.43
C ALA A 70 -0.30 3.44 -7.43
N CYS A 71 0.35 3.69 -8.57
CA CYS A 71 1.37 4.73 -8.69
C CYS A 71 0.80 6.13 -8.48
N SER A 72 -0.40 6.44 -8.98
CA SER A 72 -1.02 7.75 -8.76
C SER A 72 -1.34 8.01 -7.28
N GLN A 73 -1.70 6.96 -6.52
CA GLN A 73 -1.88 7.07 -5.07
C GLN A 73 -0.56 7.28 -4.30
N LEU A 74 0.56 6.79 -4.85
CA LEU A 74 1.89 6.91 -4.24
C LEU A 74 2.58 8.24 -4.56
N GLY A 75 2.15 8.94 -5.61
CA GLY A 75 2.65 10.25 -6.00
C GLY A 75 2.50 10.58 -7.49
N ASP A 76 3.07 11.69 -7.92
CA ASP A 76 3.03 12.17 -9.31
C ASP A 76 4.10 11.47 -10.17
N PHE A 77 3.82 10.23 -10.57
CA PHE A 77 4.67 9.45 -11.47
C PHE A 77 4.10 9.41 -12.89
N ASP A 78 4.99 9.39 -13.90
CA ASP A 78 4.59 9.37 -15.31
C ASP A 78 4.37 7.95 -15.86
N PHE A 79 5.10 6.97 -15.30
CA PHE A 79 5.09 5.59 -15.77
C PHE A 79 4.90 4.61 -14.62
N ALA A 80 4.12 3.57 -14.89
CA ALA A 80 3.85 2.47 -13.96
C ALA A 80 4.13 1.13 -14.65
N ASN A 81 4.85 0.24 -13.97
CA ASN A 81 5.07 -1.13 -14.43
C ASN A 81 4.57 -2.11 -13.35
N PRO A 82 3.65 -3.03 -13.69
CA PRO A 82 3.24 -4.08 -12.77
C PRO A 82 4.38 -5.09 -12.57
N PHE A 83 4.39 -5.72 -11.41
CA PHE A 83 5.26 -6.85 -11.10
C PHE A 83 4.46 -7.91 -10.36
N THR A 84 4.34 -9.10 -10.94
CA THR A 84 3.63 -10.23 -10.34
C THR A 84 4.59 -11.09 -9.53
N GLU A 85 4.06 -11.97 -8.68
CA GLU A 85 4.85 -12.92 -7.88
C GLU A 85 5.97 -12.26 -7.03
N TYR A 86 5.75 -11.05 -6.52
CA TYR A 86 6.69 -10.36 -5.61
C TYR A 86 6.90 -11.17 -4.33
N GLY A 87 5.81 -11.68 -3.79
CA GLY A 87 5.86 -12.59 -2.66
C GLY A 87 6.09 -11.93 -1.29
N GLY A 88 6.08 -12.75 -0.25
CA GLY A 88 6.64 -12.42 1.06
C GLY A 88 5.82 -11.44 1.91
N GLY A 89 4.59 -11.12 1.51
CA GLY A 89 3.68 -10.35 2.33
C GLY A 89 2.95 -11.21 3.38
N SER A 90 2.06 -10.55 4.11
CA SER A 90 1.25 -11.17 5.16
C SER A 90 -0.09 -10.44 5.29
N GLY A 91 -1.09 -11.09 5.89
CA GLY A 91 -2.40 -10.48 6.14
C GLY A 91 -3.44 -10.89 5.11
N ARG A 92 -4.50 -10.07 4.97
CA ARG A 92 -5.56 -10.34 4.00
C ARG A 92 -5.08 -10.02 2.59
N ILE A 93 -5.44 -10.85 1.62
CA ILE A 93 -5.16 -10.63 0.20
C ILE A 93 -6.40 -10.04 -0.47
N HIS A 94 -6.20 -9.05 -1.33
CA HIS A 94 -7.22 -8.34 -2.08
C HIS A 94 -6.95 -8.43 -3.58
N SER A 95 -8.00 -8.32 -4.40
CA SER A 95 -7.89 -8.26 -5.86
C SER A 95 -8.72 -7.09 -6.38
N PHE A 96 -8.22 -6.44 -7.43
CA PHE A 96 -8.82 -5.26 -8.02
C PHE A 96 -8.77 -5.37 -9.55
N SER A 97 -9.80 -4.85 -10.21
CA SER A 97 -9.88 -4.70 -11.65
C SER A 97 -10.25 -3.26 -11.98
N CYS A 98 -9.28 -2.53 -12.49
CA CYS A 98 -9.28 -1.10 -12.76
C CYS A 98 -9.36 -0.82 -14.27
N ALA A 99 -9.94 0.32 -14.64
CA ALA A 99 -9.83 0.90 -15.97
C ALA A 99 -8.53 1.72 -16.15
N GLY A 100 -7.86 2.06 -15.04
CA GLY A 100 -6.58 2.77 -15.02
C GLY A 100 -6.69 4.29 -14.82
N ASN A 101 -7.88 4.78 -14.49
CA ASN A 101 -8.17 6.21 -14.28
C ASN A 101 -8.92 6.48 -12.97
N GLU A 102 -9.01 5.47 -12.10
CA GLU A 102 -9.54 5.57 -10.76
C GLU A 102 -8.66 6.43 -9.86
N ASN A 103 -9.28 7.04 -8.84
CA ASN A 103 -8.56 7.81 -7.82
C ASN A 103 -7.81 6.92 -6.81
N GLY A 104 -8.11 5.63 -6.80
CA GLY A 104 -7.43 4.65 -5.98
C GLY A 104 -7.98 3.25 -6.18
N LEU A 105 -7.24 2.24 -5.69
CA LEU A 105 -7.57 0.83 -5.88
C LEU A 105 -8.95 0.46 -5.33
N LEU A 106 -9.41 1.10 -4.23
CA LEU A 106 -10.76 0.89 -3.69
C LEU A 106 -11.89 1.41 -4.59
N ASN A 107 -11.58 2.23 -5.59
CA ASN A 107 -12.56 2.68 -6.57
C ASN A 107 -12.63 1.78 -7.80
N CYS A 108 -11.73 0.81 -7.92
CA CYS A 108 -11.79 -0.22 -8.94
C CYS A 108 -12.86 -1.26 -8.59
N SER A 109 -13.26 -2.06 -9.58
CA SER A 109 -14.12 -3.21 -9.31
C SER A 109 -13.33 -4.22 -8.48
N SER A 110 -13.83 -4.59 -7.31
CA SER A 110 -13.24 -5.68 -6.53
C SER A 110 -13.78 -7.00 -7.05
N ASP A 111 -12.94 -7.81 -7.70
CA ASP A 111 -13.28 -9.21 -7.94
C ASP A 111 -13.02 -9.96 -6.62
N LEU A 112 -14.09 -10.42 -5.97
CA LEU A 112 -13.99 -11.07 -4.65
C LEU A 112 -13.51 -12.52 -4.76
N ASP A 113 -13.22 -13.01 -5.96
CA ASP A 113 -12.75 -14.37 -6.19
C ASP A 113 -11.23 -14.46 -5.93
N VAL A 114 -10.88 -14.50 -4.63
CA VAL A 114 -9.51 -14.72 -4.14
C VAL A 114 -9.21 -16.20 -3.88
N ASP A 115 -10.03 -17.12 -4.43
CA ASP A 115 -9.97 -18.57 -4.13
C ASP A 115 -8.62 -19.22 -4.47
N TYR A 116 -7.77 -18.55 -5.25
CA TYR A 116 -6.42 -19.01 -5.60
C TYR A 116 -5.32 -17.99 -5.30
N CYS A 117 -5.57 -17.03 -4.42
CA CYS A 117 -4.60 -16.03 -4.00
C CYS A 117 -3.88 -16.45 -2.72
N TYR A 118 -2.56 -16.45 -2.77
CA TYR A 118 -1.67 -16.75 -1.65
C TYR A 118 -0.51 -15.75 -1.65
N HIS A 119 0.19 -15.60 -0.53
CA HIS A 119 1.28 -14.61 -0.44
C HIS A 119 2.46 -14.81 -1.40
N PHE A 120 2.56 -15.92 -2.14
CA PHE A 120 3.55 -16.04 -3.23
C PHE A 120 3.12 -15.29 -4.51
N LYS A 121 1.82 -14.97 -4.63
CA LYS A 121 1.22 -14.18 -5.71
C LYS A 121 1.10 -12.70 -5.38
N ASP A 122 1.56 -12.27 -4.20
CA ASP A 122 1.53 -10.85 -3.83
C ASP A 122 2.26 -10.04 -4.90
N VAL A 123 1.67 -8.93 -5.30
CA VAL A 123 2.18 -8.09 -6.39
C VAL A 123 3.04 -6.94 -5.89
N GLY A 124 3.88 -6.44 -6.78
CA GLY A 124 4.58 -5.19 -6.64
C GLY A 124 4.27 -4.23 -7.78
N VAL A 125 4.80 -3.02 -7.63
CA VAL A 125 4.76 -2.00 -8.66
C VAL A 125 6.09 -1.26 -8.75
N ARG A 126 6.33 -0.71 -9.94
CA ARG A 126 7.38 0.24 -10.23
C ARG A 126 6.77 1.53 -10.74
N CYS A 127 7.07 2.63 -10.08
CA CYS A 127 6.66 3.95 -10.51
C CYS A 127 7.90 4.77 -10.87
N TYR A 128 7.87 5.48 -12.00
CA TYR A 128 9.01 6.25 -12.49
C TYR A 128 8.62 7.66 -12.90
N TYR A 129 9.52 8.60 -12.65
CA TYR A 129 9.44 9.94 -13.22
C TYR A 129 9.88 9.90 -14.69
N GLY A 130 9.17 10.61 -15.56
CA GLY A 130 9.48 10.68 -16.98
C GLY A 130 10.79 11.40 -17.28
N SER A 131 11.21 12.31 -16.39
CA SER A 131 12.54 12.94 -16.43
C SER A 131 13.69 11.92 -16.43
N PHE A 132 13.54 10.77 -15.75
CA PHE A 132 14.55 9.71 -15.76
C PHE A 132 14.62 8.97 -17.10
N ILE A 133 13.47 8.72 -17.75
CA ILE A 133 13.44 8.06 -19.06
C ILE A 133 14.00 9.01 -20.13
N ASP A 134 13.68 10.29 -20.05
CA ASP A 134 14.19 11.31 -20.97
C ASP A 134 15.72 11.43 -20.91
N LEU A 135 16.31 11.43 -19.70
CA LEU A 135 17.76 11.42 -19.51
C LEU A 135 18.44 10.16 -20.06
N ARG A 136 17.77 9.01 -20.08
CA ARG A 136 18.31 7.79 -20.72
C ARG A 136 18.17 7.80 -22.23
N TYR A 137 17.17 8.48 -22.78
CA TYR A 137 16.98 8.57 -24.23
C TYR A 137 17.83 9.68 -24.88
N HIS A 138 18.12 10.77 -24.14
CA HIS A 138 19.00 11.86 -24.58
C HIS A 138 20.50 11.55 -24.48
N ASN A 139 20.89 10.41 -23.91
CA ASN A 139 22.29 9.95 -23.81
C ASN A 139 22.59 8.71 -24.68
N ILE A 140 21.80 8.48 -25.74
CA ILE A 140 22.04 7.45 -26.78
C ILE A 140 22.20 8.15 -28.14
#